data_AF-A0A401PX60-F1
#
_entry.id   AF-A0A401PX60-F1
#
_cell.length_a   1.000
_cell.length_b   1.000
_cell.length_c   1.000
_cell.angle_alpha   90.00
_cell.angle_beta   90.00
_cell.angle_gamma   90.00
#
_symmetry.space_group_name_H-M   'P 1'
#
loop_
_entity.id
_entity.type
_entity.pdbx_description
1 polymer ?
#
loop_
_entity_poly.entity_id
_entity_poly.type
_entity_poly.pdbx_seq_one_letter_code
_entity_poly.pdbx_strand_id
1 'polypeptide(L)'
;MALSLNTRAKTIANITRLKPVYNFGRSFLGLDKCNACIGTSLCRKFFKEEIRFENWLSAGLKLPPSNKKMYFANYTADTVSWKPVVISRLQSKYQNELSDRKICISASKKVTCSIENVLRGTERFQKWLTADRLTAELVQSLPSPLLRCPSQRLLDRIVRRYAEVRDSGSVLMRQFSDRDKLRLLYTLSVNTHPIVLQVLFLRVTAGF
;
A
#
# COMPACT_ATOMS: atom_id res chain seq x y z
N MET A 1 -27.94 59.38 -3.29
CA MET A 1 -29.17 58.55 -3.34
C MET A 1 -29.09 57.66 -4.58
N ALA A 2 -29.43 56.36 -4.42
CA ALA A 2 -29.73 55.32 -5.44
C ALA A 2 -28.64 55.01 -6.50
N LEU A 3 -28.01 53.83 -6.50
CA LEU A 3 -28.47 52.50 -6.97
C LEU A 3 -28.68 52.41 -8.51
N SER A 4 -27.88 51.57 -9.18
CA SER A 4 -28.38 50.38 -9.90
C SER A 4 -27.26 49.57 -10.56
N LEU A 5 -27.21 48.27 -10.24
CA LEU A 5 -26.46 47.22 -10.94
C LEU A 5 -27.17 46.79 -12.23
N ASN A 6 -26.38 46.35 -13.23
CA ASN A 6 -26.55 45.13 -14.07
C ASN A 6 -25.66 45.25 -15.33
N THR A 7 -25.09 44.23 -15.99
CA THR A 7 -24.82 42.81 -15.75
C THR A 7 -23.94 42.31 -16.91
N ARG A 8 -23.26 41.17 -16.68
CA ARG A 8 -22.86 40.14 -17.67
C ARG A 8 -21.65 40.41 -18.58
N ALA A 9 -20.48 40.00 -18.10
CA ALA A 9 -19.52 39.25 -18.92
C ALA A 9 -19.36 37.85 -18.32
N LYS A 10 -19.94 36.85 -18.98
CA LYS A 10 -19.87 35.43 -18.62
C LYS A 10 -18.61 34.85 -19.26
N THR A 11 -17.45 35.07 -18.64
CA THR A 11 -16.21 34.45 -19.08
C THR A 11 -16.20 33.01 -18.59
N ILE A 12 -16.44 32.07 -19.52
CA ILE A 12 -16.30 30.63 -19.29
C ILE A 12 -14.82 30.38 -18.99
N ALA A 13 -14.50 30.29 -17.70
CA ALA A 13 -13.19 29.84 -17.25
C ALA A 13 -13.04 28.38 -17.68
N ASN A 14 -12.24 28.18 -18.72
CA ASN A 14 -11.84 26.89 -19.22
C ASN A 14 -11.19 26.12 -18.05
N ILE A 15 -11.89 25.10 -17.53
CA ILE A 15 -11.34 24.19 -16.52
C ILE A 15 -10.31 23.33 -17.25
N THR A 16 -9.11 23.89 -17.42
CA THR A 16 -7.92 23.12 -17.74
C THR A 16 -7.77 22.10 -16.64
N ARG A 17 -8.02 20.82 -16.97
CA ARG A 17 -7.67 19.67 -16.14
C ARG A 17 -6.22 19.84 -15.72
N LEU A 18 -6.01 20.32 -14.48
CA LEU A 18 -4.71 20.38 -13.84
C LEU A 18 -4.12 18.97 -13.91
N LYS A 19 -3.08 18.80 -14.75
CA LYS A 19 -2.27 17.58 -14.75
C LYS A 19 -1.78 17.36 -13.32
N PRO A 20 -1.85 16.15 -12.75
CA PRO A 20 -1.38 15.91 -11.40
C PRO A 20 0.11 16.23 -11.33
N VAL A 21 0.45 17.31 -10.62
CA VAL A 21 1.83 17.81 -10.43
C VAL A 21 2.63 16.92 -9.46
N TYR A 22 1.97 15.93 -8.86
CA TYR A 22 2.49 15.08 -7.81
C TYR A 22 2.68 13.64 -8.28
N ASN A 23 3.77 13.39 -9.02
CA ASN A 23 4.17 12.02 -9.35
C ASN A 23 4.88 11.38 -8.15
N PHE A 24 4.11 10.86 -7.18
CA PHE A 24 4.64 9.87 -6.25
C PHE A 24 5.16 8.68 -7.06
N GLY A 25 6.47 8.49 -7.06
CA GLY A 25 7.07 7.37 -7.76
C GLY A 25 6.56 6.05 -7.17
N ARG A 26 6.10 5.13 -8.03
CA ARG A 26 5.72 3.76 -7.65
C ARG A 26 6.78 3.08 -6.77
N SER A 27 8.05 3.42 -7.01
CA SER A 27 9.23 2.99 -6.25
C SER A 27 9.26 3.52 -4.80
N PHE A 28 8.87 4.77 -4.54
CA PHE A 28 8.87 5.32 -3.18
C PHE A 28 7.78 4.69 -2.31
N LEU A 29 6.61 4.48 -2.91
CA LEU A 29 5.50 3.81 -2.23
C LEU A 29 5.70 2.29 -2.15
N GLY A 30 6.68 1.75 -2.89
CA GLY A 30 6.88 0.32 -3.04
C GLY A 30 5.57 -0.36 -3.41
N LEU A 31 4.85 0.14 -4.43
CA LEU A 31 3.56 -0.44 -4.82
C LEU A 31 3.68 -1.87 -5.33
N ASP A 32 4.85 -2.21 -5.85
CA ASP A 32 5.29 -3.55 -6.19
C ASP A 32 5.63 -4.37 -4.92
N LYS A 33 6.02 -3.70 -3.84
CA LYS A 33 6.59 -4.27 -2.60
C LYS A 33 5.93 -3.69 -1.36
N CYS A 34 4.60 -3.84 -1.27
CA CYS A 34 3.69 -3.56 -0.15
C CYS A 34 4.23 -2.80 1.10
N ASN A 35 4.84 -1.61 0.97
CA ASN A 35 5.57 -1.01 2.09
C ASN A 35 5.19 0.43 2.48
N ALA A 36 4.41 1.17 1.68
CA ALA A 36 3.92 2.48 2.12
C ALA A 36 2.50 2.46 2.70
N CYS A 37 1.74 1.40 2.45
CA CYS A 37 0.31 1.41 2.69
C CYS A 37 -0.16 0.30 3.60
N ILE A 38 0.69 -0.49 4.25
CA ILE A 38 0.23 -1.59 5.13
C ILE A 38 -0.70 -2.58 4.37
N GLY A 39 -0.62 -2.68 3.03
CA GLY A 39 -1.62 -3.44 2.25
C GLY A 39 -3.01 -2.79 2.15
N THR A 40 -3.13 -1.53 2.57
CA THR A 40 -4.37 -0.76 2.73
C THR A 40 -4.69 0.20 1.58
N SER A 41 -5.96 0.63 1.57
CA SER A 41 -6.52 1.75 0.81
C SER A 41 -5.79 3.09 1.00
N LEU A 42 -4.86 3.21 1.96
CA LEU A 42 -4.04 4.41 2.16
C LEU A 42 -3.20 4.76 0.91
N CYS A 43 -2.82 3.77 0.10
CA CYS A 43 -2.18 3.98 -1.20
C CYS A 43 -3.04 4.86 -2.12
N ARG A 44 -4.35 4.60 -2.15
CA ARG A 44 -5.30 5.39 -2.94
C ARG A 44 -5.35 6.83 -2.42
N LYS A 45 -5.23 7.02 -1.10
CA LYS A 45 -5.21 8.35 -0.47
C LYS A 45 -3.95 9.14 -0.84
N PHE A 46 -2.79 8.49 -0.93
CA PHE A 46 -1.58 9.12 -1.48
C PHE A 46 -1.75 9.53 -2.96
N PHE A 47 -2.34 8.66 -3.80
CA PHE A 47 -2.56 8.98 -5.21
C PHE A 47 -3.58 10.08 -5.46
N LYS A 48 -4.57 10.20 -4.57
CA LYS A 48 -5.57 11.26 -4.61
C LYS A 48 -5.14 12.55 -3.91
N GLU A 49 -3.90 12.61 -3.43
CA GLU A 49 -3.36 13.75 -2.66
C GLU A 49 -4.16 14.09 -1.40
N GLU A 50 -4.88 13.11 -0.86
CA GLU A 50 -5.58 13.20 0.42
C GLU A 50 -4.57 13.19 1.60
N ILE A 51 -3.31 12.83 1.35
CA ILE A 51 -2.20 12.88 2.31
C ILE A 51 -1.05 13.69 1.70
N ARG A 52 -0.59 14.73 2.40
CA ARG A 52 0.48 15.64 1.95
C ARG A 52 1.53 15.83 3.03
N PHE A 53 2.81 15.65 2.72
CA PHE A 53 3.88 15.88 3.70
C PHE A 53 4.09 17.39 3.96
N GLU A 54 4.39 17.77 5.21
CA GLU A 54 4.45 19.20 5.62
C GLU A 54 5.44 20.04 4.78
N ASN A 55 6.56 19.45 4.35
CA ASN A 55 7.59 20.14 3.55
C ASN A 55 7.36 20.04 2.02
N TRP A 56 6.16 19.65 1.58
CA TRP A 56 5.85 19.35 0.16
C TRP A 56 5.10 20.49 -0.56
N LEU A 57 4.95 21.68 0.03
CA LEU A 57 4.05 22.74 -0.47
C LEU A 57 4.45 23.43 -1.81
N SER A 58 5.24 22.80 -2.69
CA SER A 58 5.60 23.41 -3.99
C SER A 58 5.70 22.40 -5.13
N ALA A 59 5.18 22.79 -6.29
CA ALA A 59 5.33 22.10 -7.56
C ALA A 59 6.82 21.93 -7.89
N GLY A 60 7.34 20.71 -7.79
CA GLY A 60 8.71 20.37 -8.22
C GLY A 60 9.67 19.79 -7.18
N LEU A 61 9.23 19.54 -5.93
CA LEU A 61 10.15 19.01 -4.91
C LEU A 61 10.28 17.47 -4.90
N LYS A 62 11.53 17.06 -4.62
CA LYS A 62 12.06 15.70 -4.60
C LYS A 62 11.38 14.84 -3.52
N LEU A 63 11.28 13.53 -3.78
CA LEU A 63 10.75 12.55 -2.84
C LEU A 63 11.45 12.67 -1.46
N PRO A 64 10.72 12.47 -0.34
CA PRO A 64 11.27 12.52 1.00
C PRO A 64 12.47 11.58 1.11
N PRO A 65 13.47 11.91 1.96
CA PRO A 65 14.63 11.06 2.15
C PRO A 65 14.19 9.63 2.49
N SER A 66 14.56 8.69 1.63
CA SER A 66 14.14 7.29 1.74
C SER A 66 14.78 6.53 2.91
N ASN A 67 15.67 7.18 3.66
CA ASN A 67 16.29 6.67 4.87
C ASN A 67 15.49 6.97 6.15
N LYS A 68 14.54 7.93 6.13
CA LYS A 68 13.73 8.26 7.31
C LYS A 68 12.70 7.17 7.60
N LYS A 69 12.51 6.87 8.89
CA LYS A 69 11.49 5.93 9.37
C LYS A 69 10.11 6.57 9.53
N MET A 70 10.07 7.86 9.84
CA MET A 70 8.84 8.61 10.14
C MET A 70 8.79 9.89 9.31
N TYR A 71 7.58 10.27 8.91
CA TYR A 71 7.31 11.45 8.09
C TYR A 71 6.06 12.17 8.62
N PHE A 72 6.18 13.48 8.84
CA PHE A 72 5.04 14.32 9.20
C PHE A 72 4.24 14.70 7.95
N ALA A 73 2.94 14.52 8.02
CA ALA A 73 2.02 14.80 6.93
C ALA A 73 0.70 15.36 7.45
N ASN A 74 -0.06 15.95 6.55
CA ASN A 74 -1.44 16.37 6.76
C ASN A 74 -2.34 15.44 5.94
N TYR A 75 -3.42 14.98 6.56
CA TYR A 75 -4.44 14.15 5.94
C TYR A 75 -5.76 14.91 5.86
N THR A 76 -6.48 14.75 4.76
CA THR A 76 -7.83 15.26 4.58
C THR A 76 -8.78 14.18 4.10
N ALA A 77 -9.99 14.16 4.66
CA ALA A 77 -11.08 13.26 4.23
C ALA A 77 -12.07 13.95 3.27
N ASP A 78 -12.16 15.27 3.32
CA ASP A 78 -13.20 16.10 2.71
C ASP A 78 -12.64 17.33 1.97
N THR A 79 -11.31 17.38 1.74
CA THR A 79 -10.53 18.49 1.13
C THR A 79 -10.49 19.81 1.92
N VAL A 80 -11.37 19.97 2.91
CA VAL A 80 -11.50 21.20 3.71
C VAL A 80 -10.76 21.09 5.04
N SER A 81 -10.87 19.93 5.71
CA SER A 81 -10.22 19.72 7.01
C SER A 81 -8.89 18.99 6.84
N TRP A 82 -7.80 19.61 7.30
CA TRP A 82 -6.47 18.98 7.34
C TRP A 82 -6.12 18.62 8.79
N LYS A 83 -5.81 17.34 9.01
CA LYS A 83 -5.35 16.82 10.30
C LYS A 83 -3.88 16.43 10.23
N PRO A 84 -3.05 16.82 11.20
CA PRO A 84 -1.67 16.36 11.27
C PRO A 84 -1.65 14.85 11.56
N VAL A 85 -0.83 14.12 10.81
CA VAL A 85 -0.63 12.67 10.92
C VAL A 85 0.86 12.34 10.78
N VAL A 86 1.26 11.24 11.41
CA VAL A 86 2.63 10.70 11.28
C VAL A 86 2.58 9.41 10.48
N ILE A 87 3.35 9.37 9.40
CA ILE A 87 3.47 8.20 8.53
C ILE A 87 4.76 7.49 8.86
N SER A 88 4.63 6.27 9.35
CA SER A 88 5.75 5.41 9.74
C SER A 88 5.98 4.32 8.73
N ARG A 89 7.23 4.15 8.29
CA ARG A 89 7.67 2.99 7.53
C ARG A 89 7.86 1.81 8.46
N LEU A 90 7.22 0.70 8.12
CA LEU A 90 7.30 -0.54 8.87
C LEU A 90 8.65 -1.27 8.68
N GLN A 91 9.39 -0.93 7.62
CA GLN A 91 10.71 -1.48 7.31
C GLN A 91 11.61 -0.40 6.71
N SER A 92 12.90 -0.43 7.03
CA SER A 92 13.87 0.50 6.46
C SER A 92 14.15 0.16 4.99
N LYS A 93 14.61 1.15 4.21
CA LYS A 93 15.05 0.92 2.83
C LYS A 93 16.11 -0.17 2.72
N TYR A 94 17.10 -0.15 3.61
CA TYR A 94 18.16 -1.15 3.65
C TYR A 94 17.63 -2.57 3.89
N GLN A 95 16.70 -2.74 4.83
CA GLN A 95 16.10 -4.06 5.11
C GLN A 95 15.28 -4.58 3.92
N ASN A 96 14.60 -3.69 3.18
CA ASN A 96 13.91 -4.06 1.93
C ASN A 96 14.92 -4.51 0.87
N GLU A 97 15.98 -3.74 0.64
CA GLU A 97 17.02 -4.07 -0.34
C GLU A 97 17.71 -5.40 -0.03
N LEU A 98 17.96 -5.69 1.26
CA LEU A 98 18.48 -7.00 1.67
C LEU A 98 17.52 -8.15 1.36
N SER A 99 16.22 -7.93 1.54
CA SER A 99 15.19 -8.94 1.27
C SER A 99 15.06 -9.17 -0.24
N ASP A 100 15.03 -8.10 -1.01
CA ASP A 100 15.04 -8.14 -2.48
C ASP A 100 16.26 -8.91 -2.99
N ARG A 101 17.45 -8.60 -2.47
CA ARG A 101 18.69 -9.29 -2.84
C ARG A 101 18.62 -10.78 -2.52
N LYS A 102 18.10 -11.17 -1.35
CA LYS A 102 17.93 -12.59 -0.99
C LYS A 102 16.98 -13.30 -1.96
N ILE A 103 15.86 -12.68 -2.31
CA ILE A 103 14.90 -13.23 -3.28
C ILE A 103 15.57 -13.40 -4.65
N CYS A 104 16.26 -12.37 -5.14
CA CYS A 104 16.97 -12.43 -6.42
C CYS A 104 18.03 -13.54 -6.47
N ILE A 105 18.85 -13.66 -5.41
CA ILE A 105 19.88 -14.69 -5.30
C ILE A 105 19.24 -16.09 -5.25
N SER A 106 18.15 -16.26 -4.50
CA SER A 106 17.45 -17.55 -4.39
C SER A 106 16.89 -18.05 -5.72
N ALA A 107 16.64 -17.14 -6.67
CA ALA A 107 16.18 -17.46 -8.02
C ALA A 107 17.33 -17.53 -9.05
N SER A 108 18.58 -17.61 -8.58
CA SER A 108 19.80 -17.61 -9.41
C SER A 108 19.86 -16.43 -10.38
N LYS A 109 19.29 -15.28 -10.00
CA LYS A 109 19.33 -14.03 -10.77
C LYS A 109 20.43 -13.11 -10.25
N LYS A 110 20.72 -12.06 -11.04
CA LYS A 110 21.63 -10.98 -10.63
C LYS A 110 21.16 -10.34 -9.33
N VAL A 111 22.09 -9.71 -8.60
CA VAL A 111 21.85 -9.00 -7.32
C VAL A 111 20.69 -8.00 -7.42
N THR A 112 20.49 -7.41 -8.60
CA THR A 112 19.34 -6.60 -8.95
C THR A 112 18.43 -7.37 -9.91
N CYS A 113 17.18 -7.59 -9.51
CA CYS A 113 16.17 -8.24 -10.33
C CYS A 113 14.79 -7.61 -10.11
N SER A 114 13.88 -7.80 -11.07
CA SER A 114 12.46 -7.49 -10.86
C SER A 114 11.86 -8.55 -9.95
N ILE A 115 11.58 -8.17 -8.70
CA ILE A 115 11.00 -9.06 -7.68
C ILE A 115 9.64 -9.58 -8.14
N GLU A 116 8.82 -8.74 -8.78
CA GLU A 116 7.54 -9.18 -9.34
C GLU A 116 7.77 -10.32 -10.34
N ASN A 117 8.71 -10.17 -11.28
CA ASN A 117 8.97 -11.20 -12.29
C ASN A 117 9.55 -12.48 -11.68
N VAL A 118 10.45 -12.34 -10.69
CA VAL A 118 11.02 -13.48 -9.99
C VAL A 118 9.95 -14.25 -9.23
N LEU A 119 9.13 -13.57 -8.42
CA LEU A 119 8.06 -14.21 -7.68
C LEU A 119 7.05 -14.85 -8.62
N ARG A 120 6.67 -14.17 -9.71
CA ARG A 120 5.79 -14.73 -10.75
C ARG A 120 6.31 -16.04 -11.34
N GLY A 121 7.63 -16.17 -11.49
CA GLY A 121 8.26 -17.39 -12.00
C GLY A 121 8.36 -18.54 -11.00
N THR A 122 8.07 -18.33 -9.71
CA THR A 122 8.19 -19.40 -8.70
C THR A 122 6.98 -20.33 -8.69
N GLU A 123 7.22 -21.64 -8.53
CA GLU A 123 6.15 -22.65 -8.38
C GLU A 123 5.20 -22.31 -7.22
N ARG A 124 5.76 -21.79 -6.12
CA ARG A 124 4.98 -21.33 -4.97
C ARG A 124 3.95 -20.28 -5.36
N PHE A 125 4.35 -19.26 -6.13
CA PHE A 125 3.41 -18.24 -6.56
C PHE A 125 2.38 -18.76 -7.56
N GLN A 126 2.75 -19.72 -8.41
CA GLN A 126 1.79 -20.37 -9.32
C GLN A 126 0.70 -21.11 -8.54
N LYS A 127 1.06 -21.89 -7.51
CA LYS A 127 0.08 -22.51 -6.58
C LYS A 127 -0.74 -21.46 -5.83
N TRP A 128 -0.11 -20.35 -5.47
CA TRP A 128 -0.77 -19.23 -4.80
C TRP A 128 -1.80 -18.52 -5.69
N LEU A 129 -1.55 -18.41 -7.00
CA LEU A 129 -2.48 -17.81 -7.94
C LEU A 129 -3.74 -18.64 -8.15
N THR A 130 -3.61 -19.96 -8.21
CA THR A 130 -4.74 -20.88 -8.41
C THR A 130 -5.53 -21.17 -7.13
N ALA A 131 -4.97 -20.83 -5.97
CA ALA A 131 -5.64 -21.04 -4.69
C ALA A 131 -6.87 -20.13 -4.50
N ASP A 132 -8.00 -20.77 -4.18
CA ASP A 132 -9.24 -20.07 -3.80
C ASP A 132 -9.22 -19.55 -2.35
N ARG A 133 -8.48 -20.23 -1.49
CA ARG A 133 -8.38 -19.96 -0.05
C ARG A 133 -6.93 -20.11 0.40
N LEU A 134 -6.54 -19.29 1.37
CA LEU A 134 -5.25 -19.39 2.02
C LEU A 134 -5.25 -20.59 2.98
N THR A 135 -4.53 -21.66 2.63
CA THR A 135 -4.42 -22.89 3.42
C THR A 135 -3.07 -22.98 4.12
N ALA A 136 -2.98 -23.82 5.16
CA ALA A 136 -1.74 -24.04 5.91
C ALA A 136 -0.59 -24.51 5.00
N GLU A 137 -0.87 -25.39 4.04
CA GLU A 137 0.11 -25.92 3.07
C GLU A 137 0.80 -24.80 2.27
N LEU A 138 0.04 -23.80 1.84
CA LEU A 138 0.57 -22.67 1.06
C LEU A 138 1.51 -21.77 1.89
N VAL A 139 1.35 -21.72 3.21
CA VAL A 139 2.08 -20.81 4.10
C VAL A 139 3.18 -21.48 4.93
N GLN A 140 3.16 -22.80 5.10
CA GLN A 140 4.06 -23.54 6.00
C GLN A 140 5.55 -23.36 5.67
N SER A 141 5.86 -23.00 4.43
CA SER A 141 7.23 -22.79 3.93
C SER A 141 7.66 -21.32 3.90
N LEU A 142 6.89 -20.42 4.53
CA LEU A 142 7.23 -19.01 4.66
C LEU A 142 8.00 -18.74 5.96
N PRO A 143 9.03 -17.89 5.95
CA PRO A 143 9.91 -17.65 7.11
C PRO A 143 9.26 -16.77 8.21
N SER A 144 7.93 -16.70 8.27
CA SER A 144 7.21 -15.83 9.20
C SER A 144 6.90 -16.54 10.52
N PRO A 145 7.26 -15.95 11.68
CA PRO A 145 6.85 -16.48 12.99
C PRO A 145 5.34 -16.59 13.16
N LEU A 146 4.56 -15.69 12.54
CA LEU A 146 3.10 -15.71 12.56
C LEU A 146 2.52 -16.99 11.90
N LEU A 147 3.28 -17.59 10.98
CA LEU A 147 2.84 -18.71 10.14
C LEU A 147 3.51 -20.04 10.55
N ARG A 148 4.17 -20.10 11.71
CA ARG A 148 4.82 -21.33 12.21
C ARG A 148 3.80 -22.42 12.55
N CYS A 149 2.67 -22.04 13.14
CA CYS A 149 1.54 -22.92 13.46
C CYS A 149 0.21 -22.23 13.07
N PRO A 150 -0.10 -22.11 11.76
CA PRO A 150 -1.24 -21.34 11.32
C PRO A 150 -2.54 -22.13 11.50
N SER A 151 -3.50 -21.57 12.23
CA SER A 151 -4.87 -22.08 12.23
C SER A 151 -5.63 -21.56 11.00
N GLN A 152 -6.54 -22.35 10.44
CA GLN A 152 -7.32 -21.92 9.29
C GLN A 152 -8.14 -20.64 9.59
N ARG A 153 -8.60 -20.49 10.85
CA ARG A 153 -9.27 -19.28 11.34
C ARG A 153 -8.37 -18.05 11.29
N LEU A 154 -7.07 -18.18 11.61
CA LEU A 154 -6.10 -17.10 11.48
C LEU A 154 -5.91 -16.72 10.01
N LEU A 155 -5.74 -17.71 9.12
CA LEU A 155 -5.54 -17.48 7.69
C LEU A 155 -6.73 -16.77 7.04
N ASP A 156 -7.95 -17.21 7.36
CA ASP A 156 -9.17 -16.53 6.90
C ASP A 156 -9.24 -15.09 7.44
N ARG A 157 -8.81 -14.86 8.68
CA ARG A 157 -8.77 -13.53 9.28
C ARG A 157 -7.75 -12.62 8.60
N ILE A 158 -6.58 -13.14 8.23
CA ILE A 158 -5.57 -12.43 7.45
C ILE A 158 -6.16 -11.99 6.11
N VAL A 159 -6.75 -12.91 5.35
CA VAL A 159 -7.37 -12.61 4.04
C VAL A 159 -8.46 -11.55 4.18
N ARG A 160 -9.37 -11.71 5.14
CA ARG A 160 -10.47 -10.76 5.35
C ARG A 160 -9.97 -9.37 5.76
N ARG A 161 -8.96 -9.29 6.62
CA ARG A 161 -8.40 -8.01 7.08
C ARG A 161 -7.58 -7.33 5.99
N TYR A 162 -6.83 -8.09 5.20
CA TYR A 162 -6.06 -7.58 4.08
C TYR A 162 -6.94 -7.01 2.96
N ALA A 163 -8.14 -7.56 2.76
CA ALA A 163 -9.07 -7.10 1.74
C ALA A 163 -9.67 -5.71 2.03
N GLU A 164 -9.74 -5.31 3.30
CA GLU A 164 -10.28 -4.01 3.76
C GLU A 164 -11.69 -3.66 3.33
N VAL A 165 -12.44 -4.63 2.83
CA VAL A 165 -13.83 -4.44 2.48
C VAL A 165 -14.63 -4.39 3.77
N ARG A 166 -15.37 -3.28 3.97
CA ARG A 166 -16.34 -3.17 5.07
C ARG A 166 -17.42 -4.24 4.86
N ASP A 167 -17.67 -5.04 5.89
CA ASP A 167 -18.83 -5.92 6.03
C ASP A 167 -19.00 -7.09 5.05
N SER A 168 -17.97 -7.50 4.31
CA SER A 168 -18.02 -8.75 3.55
C SER A 168 -17.60 -9.93 4.43
N GLY A 169 -18.59 -10.62 5.01
CA GLY A 169 -18.41 -11.79 5.89
C GLY A 169 -17.69 -12.99 5.25
N SER A 170 -17.44 -12.96 3.94
CA SER A 170 -16.89 -14.08 3.17
C SER A 170 -15.85 -13.64 2.13
N VAL A 171 -14.90 -12.77 2.49
CA VAL A 171 -13.78 -12.50 1.57
C VAL A 171 -12.88 -13.73 1.49
N LEU A 172 -12.71 -14.22 0.26
CA LEU A 172 -11.84 -15.33 -0.08
C LEU A 172 -10.69 -14.85 -0.95
N MET A 173 -9.62 -15.63 -0.95
CA MET A 173 -8.40 -15.30 -1.69
C MET A 173 -8.64 -15.25 -3.20
N ARG A 174 -9.62 -16.00 -3.74
CA ARG A 174 -10.06 -15.92 -5.15
C ARG A 174 -10.49 -14.53 -5.61
N GLN A 175 -10.92 -13.66 -4.70
CA GLN A 175 -11.38 -12.31 -5.02
C GLN A 175 -10.22 -11.31 -5.18
N PHE A 176 -8.99 -11.72 -4.86
CA PHE A 176 -7.81 -10.89 -5.02
C PHE A 176 -7.31 -10.90 -6.44
N SER A 177 -6.91 -9.73 -6.93
CA SER A 177 -6.15 -9.65 -8.19
C SER A 177 -4.80 -10.33 -8.03
N ASP A 178 -4.18 -10.73 -9.14
CA ASP A 178 -2.82 -11.31 -9.14
C ASP A 178 -1.81 -10.42 -8.41
N ARG A 179 -1.97 -9.09 -8.53
CA ARG A 179 -1.11 -8.12 -7.84
C ARG A 179 -1.32 -8.16 -6.33
N ASP A 180 -2.55 -8.30 -5.87
CA ASP A 180 -2.87 -8.37 -4.44
C ASP A 180 -2.41 -9.70 -3.85
N LYS A 181 -2.57 -10.80 -4.60
CA LYS A 181 -2.01 -12.11 -4.25
C LYS A 181 -0.47 -12.05 -4.15
N LEU A 182 0.20 -11.40 -5.09
CA LEU A 182 1.66 -11.22 -5.09
C LEU A 182 2.15 -10.38 -3.92
N ARG A 183 1.48 -9.27 -3.65
CA ARG A 183 1.77 -8.40 -2.51
C ARG A 183 1.57 -9.13 -1.20
N LEU A 184 0.47 -9.87 -1.04
CA LEU A 184 0.22 -10.65 0.16
C LEU A 184 1.31 -11.71 0.37
N LEU A 185 1.73 -12.43 -0.68
CA LEU A 185 2.83 -13.39 -0.58
C LEU A 185 4.15 -12.70 -0.16
N TYR A 186 4.47 -11.56 -0.78
CA TYR A 186 5.65 -10.78 -0.43
C TYR A 186 5.60 -10.31 1.03
N THR A 187 4.47 -9.75 1.48
CA THR A 187 4.28 -9.33 2.87
C THR A 187 4.44 -10.50 3.83
N LEU A 188 3.80 -11.64 3.56
CA LEU A 188 3.90 -12.82 4.42
C LEU A 188 5.29 -13.46 4.45
N SER A 189 6.12 -13.27 3.41
CA SER A 189 7.49 -13.79 3.35
C SER A 189 8.55 -12.83 3.88
N VAL A 190 8.39 -11.52 3.67
CA VAL A 190 9.42 -10.52 3.93
C VAL A 190 9.15 -9.70 5.19
N ASN A 191 7.89 -9.30 5.41
CA ASN A 191 7.52 -8.45 6.54
C ASN A 191 6.05 -8.61 6.90
N THR A 192 5.79 -9.40 7.95
CA THR A 192 4.42 -9.70 8.40
C THR A 192 3.86 -8.66 9.34
N HIS A 193 4.65 -7.67 9.74
CA HIS A 193 4.23 -6.60 10.64
C HIS A 193 2.95 -5.87 10.17
N PRO A 194 2.76 -5.53 8.87
CA PRO A 194 1.51 -4.94 8.40
C PRO A 194 0.27 -5.80 8.69
N ILE A 195 0.38 -7.11 8.46
CA ILE A 195 -0.71 -8.07 8.67
C ILE A 195 -1.00 -8.22 10.16
N VAL A 196 0.04 -8.29 10.99
CA VAL A 196 -0.11 -8.34 12.46
C VAL A 196 -0.88 -7.11 12.95
N LEU A 197 -0.52 -5.92 12.46
CA LEU A 197 -1.22 -4.69 12.81
C LEU A 197 -2.70 -4.74 12.36
N GLN A 198 -2.99 -5.16 11.13
CA GLN A 198 -4.37 -5.25 10.62
C GLN A 198 -5.22 -6.32 11.35
N VAL A 199 -4.60 -7.40 11.82
CA VAL A 199 -5.30 -8.51 12.49
C VAL A 199 -5.54 -8.21 13.97
N LEU A 200 -4.57 -7.62 14.67
CA LEU A 200 -4.64 -7.31 16.10
C LEU A 200 -5.40 -6.00 16.38
N PHE A 201 -5.16 -4.95 15.58
CA PHE A 201 -5.88 -3.71 15.73
C PHE A 201 -7.19 -3.77 14.94
N LEU A 202 -8.30 -3.93 15.67
CA LEU A 202 -9.65 -3.70 15.15
C LEU A 202 -9.72 -2.26 14.64
N ARG A 203 -9.56 -2.09 13.32
CA ARG A 203 -9.44 -0.83 12.57
C ARG A 203 -8.04 -0.19 12.62
N VAL A 204 -7.21 -0.54 11.62
CA VAL A 204 -6.44 0.48 10.89
C VAL A 204 -7.27 0.95 9.69
N THR A 205 -8.59 1.12 9.85
CA THR A 205 -9.23 2.14 9.01
C THR A 205 -8.61 3.44 9.45
N ALA A 206 -8.20 4.29 8.50
CA ALA A 206 -8.01 5.71 8.72
C ALA A 206 -9.31 6.31 9.31
N GLY A 207 -9.53 6.05 10.59
CA GLY A 207 -10.50 6.66 11.49
C GLY A 207 -9.65 7.43 12.49
N PHE A 208 -9.03 8.49 11.99
CA PHE A 208 -8.59 9.63 12.76
C PHE A 208 -9.58 10.77 12.52
#